data_AF-A0A4S9ZN09-F1
#
_entry.id   AF-A0A4S9ZN09-F1
#
_cell.length_a   1.000
_cell.length_b   1.000
_cell.length_c   1.000
_cell.angle_alpha   90.00
_cell.angle_beta   90.00
_cell.angle_gamma   90.00
#
_symmetry.space_group_name_H-M   'P 1'
#
loop_
_entity.id
_entity.type
_entity.pdbx_description
1 polymer ?
#
loop_
_entity_poly.entity_id
_entity_poly.type
_entity_poly.pdbx_seq_one_letter_code
_entity_poly.pdbx_strand_id
1 'polypeptide(L)'
;MNGSIFKDLQDKAKTYGGGQYNVKALIHHSAAQYQNSRNNNPNFYFLPPSSALTIGATYFTAGFFSNGTIGYGGVANEASIASFDGAYFNTNGTVSYQPEQIPPQGWYRRGFPMFLSGGIDGIITLYTGVAAILGQPDLFGANTGTAGDFNGQQSLASFAGSGNYGGTTVNGTICALEGALYGDFVTVLQQLKALPPSLDIPSQALAL
;
A
#
# COMPACT_ATOMS: atom_id res chain seq x y z
N MET A 1 14.17 -7.20 -0.19
CA MET A 1 13.74 -6.14 -1.16
C MET A 1 14.06 -6.55 -2.60
N ASN A 2 13.25 -6.10 -3.58
CA ASN A 2 13.46 -6.30 -5.03
C ASN A 2 14.06 -5.04 -5.67
N GLY A 3 15.26 -5.15 -6.24
CA GLY A 3 16.02 -4.00 -6.73
C GLY A 3 15.34 -3.20 -7.84
N SER A 4 14.63 -3.86 -8.75
CA SER A 4 13.92 -3.19 -9.85
C SER A 4 12.72 -2.37 -9.35
N ILE A 5 12.01 -2.88 -8.34
CA ILE A 5 10.89 -2.16 -7.71
C ILE A 5 11.41 -0.94 -6.95
N PHE A 6 12.49 -1.08 -6.17
CA PHE A 6 13.09 0.05 -5.48
C PHE A 6 13.67 1.08 -6.47
N LYS A 7 14.21 0.62 -7.59
CA LYS A 7 14.69 1.51 -8.66
C LYS A 7 13.56 2.36 -9.23
N ASP A 8 12.40 1.77 -9.51
CA ASP A 8 11.23 2.54 -9.92
C ASP A 8 10.85 3.60 -8.88
N LEU A 9 10.86 3.25 -7.58
CA LEU A 9 10.61 4.22 -6.50
C LEU A 9 11.64 5.37 -6.51
N GLN A 10 12.92 5.08 -6.66
CA GLN A 10 13.97 6.12 -6.79
C GLN A 10 13.68 7.04 -7.99
N ASP A 11 13.30 6.47 -9.12
CA ASP A 11 13.01 7.24 -10.33
C ASP A 11 11.76 8.12 -10.14
N LYS A 12 10.74 7.63 -9.41
CA LYS A 12 9.58 8.45 -9.03
C LYS A 12 9.97 9.57 -8.05
N ALA A 13 10.86 9.31 -7.09
CA ALA A 13 11.38 10.31 -6.17
C ALA A 13 12.09 11.45 -6.91
N LYS A 14 12.93 11.11 -7.91
CA LYS A 14 13.60 12.10 -8.76
C LYS A 14 12.63 12.88 -9.64
N THR A 15 11.70 12.20 -10.29
CA THR A 15 10.80 12.79 -11.29
C THR A 15 9.68 13.61 -10.67
N TYR A 16 9.03 13.09 -9.63
CA TYR A 16 7.81 13.66 -9.06
C TYR A 16 8.00 14.22 -7.65
N GLY A 17 9.00 13.72 -6.93
CA GLY A 17 9.28 14.09 -5.54
C GLY A 17 10.36 15.17 -5.37
N GLY A 18 10.94 15.69 -6.45
CA GLY A 18 12.05 16.66 -6.37
C GLY A 18 13.31 16.08 -5.71
N GLY A 19 13.56 14.77 -5.90
CA GLY A 19 14.64 14.03 -5.26
C GLY A 19 14.29 13.43 -3.89
N GLN A 20 13.07 13.64 -3.39
CA GLN A 20 12.59 13.06 -2.14
C GLN A 20 11.56 11.95 -2.36
N TYR A 21 11.54 10.98 -1.46
CA TYR A 21 10.59 9.87 -1.41
C TYR A 21 9.31 10.31 -0.70
N ASN A 22 8.80 11.49 -1.06
CA ASN A 22 7.61 12.08 -0.44
C ASN A 22 6.32 11.39 -0.93
N VAL A 23 5.19 11.75 -0.32
CA VAL A 23 3.88 11.16 -0.63
C VAL A 23 3.55 11.21 -2.13
N LYS A 24 3.91 12.29 -2.82
CA LYS A 24 3.70 12.41 -4.27
C LYS A 24 4.49 11.35 -5.05
N ALA A 25 5.78 11.17 -4.75
CA ALA A 25 6.59 10.12 -5.36
C ALA A 25 6.02 8.72 -5.10
N LEU A 26 5.57 8.47 -3.86
CA LEU A 26 4.94 7.20 -3.47
C LEU A 26 3.65 6.94 -4.25
N ILE A 27 2.78 7.94 -4.42
CA ILE A 27 1.56 7.83 -5.23
C ILE A 27 1.89 7.38 -6.66
N HIS A 28 2.88 8.01 -7.30
CA HIS A 28 3.30 7.63 -8.65
C HIS A 28 3.92 6.22 -8.71
N HIS A 29 4.66 5.82 -7.69
CA HIS A 29 5.23 4.47 -7.59
C HIS A 29 4.12 3.43 -7.43
N SER A 30 3.20 3.65 -6.48
CA SER A 30 2.05 2.77 -6.25
C SER A 30 1.17 2.62 -7.49
N ALA A 31 0.92 3.70 -8.24
CA ALA A 31 0.16 3.64 -9.47
C ALA A 31 0.84 2.75 -10.53
N ALA A 32 2.17 2.87 -10.67
CA ALA A 32 2.94 2.02 -11.58
C ALA A 32 2.92 0.55 -11.13
N GLN A 33 3.11 0.27 -9.84
CA GLN A 33 3.07 -1.10 -9.30
C GLN A 33 1.69 -1.73 -9.38
N TYR A 34 0.63 -0.94 -9.18
CA TYR A 34 -0.76 -1.37 -9.34
C TYR A 34 -1.03 -1.78 -10.79
N GLN A 35 -0.69 -0.93 -11.77
CA GLN A 35 -0.84 -1.28 -13.19
C GLN A 35 0.00 -2.50 -13.58
N ASN A 36 1.27 -2.56 -13.13
CA ASN A 36 2.14 -3.70 -13.39
C ASN A 36 1.54 -5.00 -12.84
N SER A 37 1.02 -4.99 -11.62
CA SER A 37 0.40 -6.16 -11.02
C SER A 37 -0.87 -6.57 -11.75
N ARG A 38 -1.73 -5.61 -12.11
CA ARG A 38 -2.92 -5.88 -12.94
C ARG A 38 -2.56 -6.54 -14.26
N ASN A 39 -1.51 -6.08 -14.93
CA ASN A 39 -1.19 -6.54 -16.28
C ASN A 39 -0.38 -7.84 -16.29
N ASN A 40 0.37 -8.15 -15.22
CA ASN A 40 1.36 -9.22 -15.24
C ASN A 40 1.16 -10.29 -14.15
N ASN A 41 0.28 -10.09 -13.16
CA ASN A 41 0.01 -11.09 -12.12
C ASN A 41 -1.42 -11.65 -12.28
N PRO A 42 -1.60 -12.91 -12.74
CA PRO A 42 -2.93 -13.51 -12.91
C PRO A 42 -3.73 -13.64 -11.60
N ASN A 43 -3.05 -13.57 -10.46
CA ASN A 43 -3.64 -13.67 -9.11
C ASN A 43 -3.63 -12.31 -8.39
N PHE A 44 -3.52 -11.20 -9.11
CA PHE A 44 -3.53 -9.88 -8.49
C PHE A 44 -4.85 -9.67 -7.74
N TYR A 45 -4.76 -9.44 -6.43
CA TYR A 45 -5.91 -9.23 -5.55
C TYR A 45 -5.72 -7.91 -4.80
N PHE A 46 -6.68 -7.01 -4.95
CA PHE A 46 -6.64 -5.67 -4.37
C PHE A 46 -8.02 -5.28 -3.84
N LEU A 47 -8.46 -5.98 -2.80
CA LEU A 47 -9.69 -5.70 -2.07
C LEU A 47 -9.38 -5.46 -0.58
N PRO A 48 -10.20 -4.70 0.15
CA PRO A 48 -10.04 -4.58 1.61
C PRO A 48 -10.28 -5.93 2.32
N PRO A 49 -9.69 -6.16 3.51
CA PRO A 49 -8.82 -5.23 4.24
C PRO A 49 -7.36 -5.22 3.77
N SER A 50 -6.91 -6.21 2.99
CA SER A 50 -5.49 -6.38 2.64
C SER A 50 -4.94 -5.22 1.80
N SER A 51 -5.68 -4.77 0.79
CA SER A 51 -5.27 -3.61 -0.02
C SER A 51 -5.07 -2.35 0.81
N ALA A 52 -5.92 -2.09 1.80
CA ALA A 52 -5.79 -0.93 2.67
C ALA A 52 -4.55 -0.99 3.57
N LEU A 53 -4.17 -2.20 4.02
CA LEU A 53 -2.90 -2.40 4.72
C LEU A 53 -1.71 -2.09 3.81
N THR A 54 -1.71 -2.56 2.56
CA THR A 54 -0.65 -2.27 1.59
C THR A 54 -0.55 -0.76 1.27
N ILE A 55 -1.69 -0.09 1.10
CA ILE A 55 -1.74 1.36 0.88
C ILE A 55 -1.18 2.10 2.11
N GLY A 56 -1.64 1.74 3.32
CA GLY A 56 -1.16 2.35 4.56
C GLY A 56 0.34 2.14 4.79
N ALA A 57 0.82 0.92 4.56
CA ALA A 57 2.25 0.59 4.64
C ALA A 57 3.09 1.43 3.66
N THR A 58 2.58 1.68 2.44
CA THR A 58 3.28 2.56 1.49
C THR A 58 3.36 3.99 2.02
N TYR A 59 2.28 4.52 2.61
CA TYR A 59 2.30 5.86 3.21
C TYR A 59 3.33 5.95 4.36
N PHE A 60 3.49 4.86 5.13
CA PHE A 60 4.45 4.77 6.22
C PHE A 60 5.91 4.93 5.78
N THR A 61 6.26 4.63 4.53
CA THR A 61 7.60 4.90 3.99
C THR A 61 7.95 6.40 4.14
N ALA A 62 7.07 7.29 3.70
CA ALA A 62 7.27 8.73 3.93
C ALA A 62 6.96 9.11 5.39
N GLY A 63 5.94 8.51 5.99
CA GLY A 63 5.44 8.91 7.31
C GLY A 63 6.38 8.58 8.48
N PHE A 64 7.13 7.48 8.42
CA PHE A 64 7.96 6.99 9.51
C PHE A 64 9.43 6.83 9.15
N PHE A 65 9.77 6.54 7.88
CA PHE A 65 11.15 6.32 7.49
C PHE A 65 11.86 7.62 7.05
N SER A 66 11.17 8.75 7.02
CA SER A 66 11.79 10.08 6.93
C SER A 66 12.63 10.41 8.16
N ASN A 67 13.61 11.31 8.04
CA ASN A 67 14.44 11.78 9.16
C ASN A 67 13.73 12.82 10.04
N GLY A 68 12.59 12.44 10.60
CA GLY A 68 11.74 13.29 11.44
C GLY A 68 10.33 13.36 10.91
N THR A 69 9.56 14.34 11.38
CA THR A 69 8.16 14.49 10.97
C THR A 69 8.06 15.27 9.65
N ILE A 70 7.56 14.64 8.59
CA ILE A 70 7.24 15.34 7.32
C ILE A 70 6.31 16.52 7.57
N GLY A 71 6.59 17.65 6.91
CA GLY A 71 5.86 18.91 7.08
C GLY A 71 6.34 19.76 8.25
N TYR A 72 7.15 19.20 9.16
CA TYR A 72 7.74 19.87 10.32
C TYR A 72 9.28 19.77 10.27
N GLY A 73 9.86 19.90 9.08
CA GLY A 73 11.31 19.83 8.83
C GLY A 73 11.87 18.43 8.55
N GLY A 74 11.07 17.36 8.71
CA GLY A 74 11.47 16.01 8.31
C GLY A 74 11.49 15.81 6.79
N VAL A 75 12.46 15.05 6.30
CA VAL A 75 12.74 14.80 4.88
C VAL A 75 12.77 13.30 4.61
N ALA A 76 11.97 12.84 3.64
CA ALA A 76 12.04 11.46 3.14
C ALA A 76 13.21 11.32 2.14
N ASN A 77 14.44 11.33 2.67
CA ASN A 77 15.67 11.28 1.89
C ASN A 77 16.11 9.83 1.54
N GLU A 78 16.89 9.69 0.48
CA GLU A 78 17.38 8.40 -0.02
C GLU A 78 18.13 7.59 1.04
N ALA A 79 19.02 8.23 1.81
CA ALA A 79 19.80 7.54 2.84
C ALA A 79 18.91 6.87 3.90
N SER A 80 17.79 7.51 4.25
CA SER A 80 16.86 6.96 5.22
C SER A 80 16.03 5.84 4.61
N ILE A 81 15.37 6.10 3.47
CA ILE A 81 14.48 5.12 2.84
C ILE A 81 15.25 3.87 2.38
N ALA A 82 16.41 4.05 1.75
CA ALA A 82 17.23 2.92 1.30
C ALA A 82 17.74 2.06 2.47
N SER A 83 18.02 2.66 3.64
CA SER A 83 18.43 1.90 4.82
C SER A 83 17.31 1.04 5.39
N PHE A 84 16.09 1.60 5.49
CA PHE A 84 14.91 0.86 5.97
C PHE A 84 14.46 -0.23 4.99
N ASP A 85 14.50 0.05 3.68
CA ASP A 85 14.11 -0.93 2.65
C ASP A 85 15.25 -1.90 2.29
N GLY A 86 16.42 -1.77 2.93
CA GLY A 86 17.57 -2.64 2.68
C GLY A 86 18.12 -2.52 1.25
N ALA A 87 18.10 -1.32 0.67
CA ALA A 87 18.59 -1.02 -0.66
C ALA A 87 20.04 -0.55 -0.66
N TYR A 88 20.86 -1.19 -1.48
CA TYR A 88 22.25 -0.86 -1.74
C TYR A 88 22.43 -0.52 -3.22
N PHE A 89 22.98 0.65 -3.53
CA PHE A 89 23.24 1.08 -4.90
C PHE A 89 24.62 0.58 -5.35
N ASN A 90 24.63 -0.29 -6.36
CA ASN A 90 25.87 -0.75 -6.96
C ASN A 90 26.46 0.33 -7.89
N THR A 91 27.76 0.24 -8.15
CA THR A 91 28.47 1.17 -9.05
C THR A 91 27.95 1.15 -10.50
N ASN A 92 27.37 0.03 -10.94
CA ASN A 92 26.75 -0.12 -12.25
C ASN A 92 25.31 0.42 -12.32
N GLY A 93 24.80 1.04 -11.25
CA GLY A 93 23.48 1.66 -11.18
C GLY A 93 22.32 0.72 -10.85
N THR A 94 22.57 -0.59 -10.68
CA THR A 94 21.55 -1.52 -10.17
C THR A 94 21.40 -1.41 -8.66
N VAL A 95 20.28 -1.91 -8.14
CA VAL A 95 19.99 -1.92 -6.70
C VAL A 95 20.03 -3.37 -6.20
N SER A 96 20.85 -3.63 -5.18
CA SER A 96 20.96 -4.91 -4.49
C SER A 96 20.36 -4.83 -3.10
N TYR A 97 20.07 -5.98 -2.52
CA TYR A 97 19.66 -6.07 -1.11
C TYR A 97 20.86 -6.02 -0.16
N GLN A 98 20.67 -5.34 0.96
CA GLN A 98 21.48 -5.37 2.18
C GLN A 98 20.54 -5.44 3.40
N PRO A 99 21.00 -5.88 4.58
CA PRO A 99 20.15 -5.93 5.76
C PRO A 99 19.47 -4.58 6.07
N GLU A 100 18.17 -4.64 6.33
CA GLU A 100 17.36 -3.50 6.76
C GLU A 100 17.84 -3.00 8.13
N GLN A 101 18.04 -1.70 8.27
CA GLN A 101 18.50 -1.10 9.53
C GLN A 101 18.07 0.36 9.65
N ILE A 102 17.93 0.85 10.88
CA ILE A 102 17.82 2.29 11.14
C ILE A 102 19.13 2.95 10.67
N PRO A 103 19.08 4.06 9.90
CA PRO A 103 20.28 4.75 9.47
C PRO A 103 21.18 5.10 10.68
N PRO A 104 22.49 4.82 10.62
CA PRO A 104 23.39 5.01 11.76
C PRO A 104 23.56 6.49 12.14
N GLN A 105 23.23 7.41 11.24
CA GLN A 105 23.37 8.84 11.43
C GLN A 105 22.36 9.62 10.60
N GLY A 106 21.94 10.79 11.10
CA GLY A 106 21.08 11.72 10.37
C GLY A 106 19.60 11.31 10.27
N TRP A 107 19.20 10.21 10.90
CA TRP A 107 17.80 9.82 11.04
C TRP A 107 17.30 10.04 12.46
N TYR A 108 16.07 10.54 12.57
CA TYR A 108 15.39 10.78 13.84
C TYR A 108 13.94 10.33 13.71
N ARG A 109 13.40 9.75 14.78
CA ARG A 109 11.97 9.43 14.84
C ARG A 109 11.13 10.70 14.73
N ARG A 110 9.85 10.54 14.36
CA ARG A 110 8.85 11.60 14.42
C ARG A 110 8.86 12.30 15.80
N GLY A 111 8.75 13.62 15.78
CA GLY A 111 8.66 14.44 17.00
C GLY A 111 7.37 14.23 17.79
N PHE A 112 6.31 13.77 17.12
CA PHE A 112 5.06 13.38 17.75
C PHE A 112 4.48 12.11 17.11
N PRO A 113 3.71 11.30 17.86
CA PRO A 113 3.12 10.07 17.37
C PRO A 113 2.22 10.30 16.15
N MET A 114 2.15 9.31 15.26
CA MET A 114 1.06 9.25 14.29
C MET A 114 -0.15 8.64 14.99
N PHE A 115 -1.25 9.39 15.05
CA PHE A 115 -2.53 8.87 15.52
C PHE A 115 -3.23 8.09 14.41
N LEU A 116 -4.20 7.25 14.79
CA LEU A 116 -4.98 6.46 13.84
C LEU A 116 -5.58 7.32 12.72
N SER A 117 -6.14 8.48 13.05
CA SER A 117 -6.70 9.42 12.07
C SER A 117 -5.69 9.87 11.02
N GLY A 118 -4.44 10.12 11.41
CA GLY A 118 -3.36 10.47 10.47
C GLY A 118 -2.91 9.30 9.59
N GLY A 119 -2.98 8.07 10.11
CA GLY A 119 -2.76 6.87 9.30
C GLY A 119 -3.87 6.66 8.26
N ILE A 120 -5.12 6.84 8.65
CA ILE A 120 -6.29 6.75 7.76
C ILE A 120 -6.26 7.85 6.70
N ASP A 121 -5.92 9.08 7.06
CA ASP A 121 -5.74 10.18 6.12
C ASP A 121 -4.64 9.88 5.08
N GLY A 122 -3.55 9.23 5.51
CA GLY A 122 -2.53 8.71 4.61
C GLY A 122 -3.04 7.64 3.63
N ILE A 123 -3.90 6.73 4.10
CA ILE A 123 -4.54 5.72 3.23
C ILE A 123 -5.43 6.39 2.19
N ILE A 124 -6.30 7.33 2.60
CA ILE A 124 -7.18 8.07 1.70
C ILE A 124 -6.34 8.84 0.67
N THR A 125 -5.28 9.52 1.12
CA THR A 125 -4.38 10.30 0.26
C THR A 125 -3.72 9.44 -0.81
N LEU A 126 -3.16 8.28 -0.43
CA LEU A 126 -2.54 7.40 -1.42
C LEU A 126 -3.58 6.79 -2.37
N TYR A 127 -4.69 6.28 -1.84
CA TYR A 127 -5.74 5.68 -2.67
C TYR A 127 -6.25 6.67 -3.73
N THR A 128 -6.68 7.85 -3.29
CA THR A 128 -7.24 8.89 -4.18
C THR A 128 -6.19 9.45 -5.12
N GLY A 129 -4.93 9.56 -4.69
CA GLY A 129 -3.82 9.95 -5.55
C GLY A 129 -3.55 8.94 -6.66
N VAL A 130 -3.52 7.64 -6.34
CA VAL A 130 -3.37 6.57 -7.34
C VAL A 130 -4.54 6.58 -8.30
N ALA A 131 -5.76 6.68 -7.79
CA ALA A 131 -6.97 6.76 -8.60
C ALA A 131 -6.92 7.93 -9.60
N ALA A 132 -6.46 9.10 -9.14
CA ALA A 132 -6.30 10.28 -9.98
C ALA A 132 -5.25 10.09 -11.09
N ILE A 133 -4.08 9.50 -10.78
CA ILE A 133 -3.05 9.19 -11.80
C ILE A 133 -3.60 8.25 -12.87
N LEU A 134 -4.35 7.24 -12.45
CA LEU A 134 -4.86 6.21 -13.34
C LEU A 134 -6.12 6.65 -14.10
N GLY A 135 -6.75 7.76 -13.70
CA GLY A 135 -8.06 8.17 -14.21
C GLY A 135 -9.17 7.17 -13.88
N GLN A 136 -9.02 6.43 -12.77
CA GLN A 136 -9.90 5.33 -12.36
C GLN A 136 -10.25 5.48 -10.87
N PRO A 137 -11.49 5.88 -10.51
CA PRO A 137 -11.88 6.06 -9.12
C PRO A 137 -12.04 4.73 -8.35
N ASP A 138 -12.31 3.65 -9.08
CA ASP A 138 -12.63 2.33 -8.52
C ASP A 138 -11.43 1.39 -8.67
N LEU A 139 -10.52 1.45 -7.70
CA LEU A 139 -9.29 0.65 -7.74
C LEU A 139 -9.45 -0.78 -7.22
N PHE A 140 -10.54 -1.07 -6.49
CA PHE A 140 -10.67 -2.35 -5.82
C PHE A 140 -11.21 -3.44 -6.74
N GLY A 141 -10.57 -4.60 -6.68
CA GLY A 141 -10.88 -5.75 -7.53
C GLY A 141 -9.75 -6.78 -7.55
N ALA A 142 -9.87 -7.75 -8.45
CA ALA A 142 -8.88 -8.79 -8.65
C ALA A 142 -8.84 -9.28 -10.09
N ASN A 143 -7.71 -9.84 -10.50
CA ASN A 143 -7.62 -10.61 -11.73
C ASN A 143 -8.27 -12.00 -11.53
N THR A 144 -9.01 -12.47 -12.54
CA THR A 144 -9.78 -13.74 -12.48
C THR A 144 -9.00 -14.95 -12.99
N GLY A 145 -7.72 -15.08 -12.59
CA GLY A 145 -6.85 -16.18 -13.01
C GLY A 145 -6.10 -15.94 -14.32
N THR A 146 -6.32 -14.78 -14.96
CA THR A 146 -5.58 -14.32 -16.14
C THR A 146 -5.06 -12.91 -15.90
N ALA A 147 -3.80 -12.65 -16.23
CA ALA A 147 -3.23 -11.31 -16.10
C ALA A 147 -3.89 -10.35 -17.11
N GLY A 148 -4.24 -9.15 -16.66
CA GLY A 148 -4.99 -8.16 -17.44
C GLY A 148 -6.51 -8.34 -17.40
N ASP A 149 -7.03 -9.47 -16.90
CA ASP A 149 -8.45 -9.75 -16.75
C ASP A 149 -8.97 -9.25 -15.40
N PHE A 150 -8.84 -7.94 -15.17
CA PHE A 150 -9.17 -7.34 -13.88
C PHE A 150 -10.68 -7.14 -13.74
N ASN A 151 -11.27 -7.84 -12.78
CA ASN A 151 -12.65 -7.67 -12.36
C ASN A 151 -12.71 -6.84 -11.07
N GLY A 152 -13.28 -5.64 -11.19
CA GLY A 152 -13.44 -4.72 -10.07
C GLY A 152 -14.02 -3.38 -10.52
N GLN A 153 -15.05 -2.91 -9.81
CA GLN A 153 -15.65 -1.58 -9.94
C GLN A 153 -16.08 -1.06 -8.56
N GLN A 154 -15.23 -1.30 -7.57
CA GLN A 154 -15.48 -0.85 -6.21
C GLN A 154 -14.46 0.22 -5.81
N SER A 155 -14.94 1.23 -5.09
CA SER A 155 -14.12 2.27 -4.46
C SER A 155 -14.21 2.19 -2.95
N LEU A 156 -13.45 3.03 -2.25
CA LEU A 156 -13.63 3.20 -0.80
C LEU A 156 -15.08 3.53 -0.44
N ALA A 157 -15.82 4.22 -1.31
CA ALA A 157 -17.24 4.50 -1.11
C ALA A 157 -18.13 3.26 -1.22
N SER A 158 -17.73 2.23 -1.98
CA SER A 158 -18.48 0.98 -2.12
C SER A 158 -18.52 0.14 -0.83
N PHE A 159 -17.56 0.33 0.06
CA PHE A 159 -17.46 -0.40 1.34
C PHE A 159 -18.05 0.38 2.52
N ALA A 160 -18.44 1.63 2.31
CA ALA A 160 -19.26 2.37 3.26
C ALA A 160 -20.71 1.94 3.07
N GLY A 161 -21.25 1.11 3.97
CA GLY A 161 -22.67 0.75 3.94
C GLY A 161 -23.58 1.99 3.82
N SER A 162 -24.83 1.79 3.39
CA SER A 162 -25.84 2.78 2.94
C SER A 162 -26.16 4.05 3.77
N GLY A 163 -25.31 4.47 4.72
CA GLY A 163 -25.38 5.74 5.45
C GLY A 163 -24.39 6.79 4.93
N ASN A 164 -24.65 8.05 5.31
CA ASN A 164 -23.98 9.31 4.91
C ASN A 164 -22.44 9.44 5.11
N TYR A 165 -21.71 8.35 5.34
CA TYR A 165 -20.26 8.36 5.52
C TYR A 165 -19.55 7.73 4.32
N GLY A 166 -19.69 8.37 3.15
CA GLY A 166 -18.96 7.98 1.94
C GLY A 166 -17.45 7.91 2.21
N GLY A 167 -16.81 6.85 1.67
CA GLY A 167 -15.43 6.43 1.91
C GLY A 167 -14.32 7.38 1.44
N THR A 168 -14.45 8.68 1.66
CA THR A 168 -13.39 9.68 1.47
C THR A 168 -13.16 10.52 2.72
N THR A 169 -13.96 10.31 3.77
CA THR A 169 -13.72 10.87 5.10
C THR A 169 -12.96 9.88 5.98
N VAL A 170 -12.25 10.38 7.01
CA VAL A 170 -11.56 9.53 7.98
C VAL A 170 -12.52 8.54 8.65
N ASN A 171 -13.66 9.03 9.16
CA ASN A 171 -14.66 8.17 9.82
C ASN A 171 -15.28 7.15 8.85
N GLY A 172 -15.65 7.58 7.63
CA GLY A 172 -16.20 6.67 6.62
C GLY A 172 -15.21 5.58 6.21
N THR A 173 -13.93 5.93 6.07
CA THR A 173 -12.86 4.98 5.74
C THR A 173 -12.62 3.99 6.88
N ILE A 174 -12.62 4.44 8.14
CA ILE A 174 -12.52 3.54 9.30
C ILE A 174 -13.67 2.53 9.27
N CYS A 175 -14.92 2.99 9.11
CA CYS A 175 -16.09 2.11 9.05
C CYS A 175 -16.02 1.13 7.86
N ALA A 176 -15.56 1.58 6.69
CA ALA A 176 -15.38 0.73 5.52
C ALA A 176 -14.36 -0.39 5.77
N LEU A 177 -13.22 -0.07 6.41
CA LEU A 177 -12.19 -1.06 6.75
C LEU A 177 -12.64 -2.02 7.83
N GLU A 178 -13.33 -1.53 8.86
CA GLU A 178 -13.92 -2.36 9.90
C GLU A 178 -14.98 -3.31 9.31
N GLY A 179 -15.85 -2.80 8.44
CA GLY A 179 -16.85 -3.58 7.72
C GLY A 179 -16.23 -4.69 6.86
N ALA A 180 -15.20 -4.39 6.07
CA ALA A 180 -14.52 -5.40 5.27
C ALA A 180 -13.79 -6.45 6.12
N LEU A 181 -13.19 -6.04 7.25
CA LEU A 181 -12.50 -6.96 8.14
C LEU A 181 -13.46 -7.92 8.86
N TYR A 182 -14.53 -7.38 9.45
CA TYR A 182 -15.43 -8.17 10.29
C TYR A 182 -16.61 -8.78 9.54
N GLY A 183 -17.15 -8.09 8.53
CA GLY A 183 -18.26 -8.57 7.72
C GLY A 183 -17.86 -9.73 6.81
N ASP A 184 -16.75 -9.57 6.09
CA ASP A 184 -16.36 -10.51 5.04
C ASP A 184 -15.29 -11.50 5.52
N PHE A 185 -14.17 -11.02 6.06
CA PHE A 185 -13.04 -11.90 6.35
C PHE A 185 -13.25 -12.78 7.60
N VAL A 186 -13.58 -12.19 8.75
CA VAL A 186 -13.75 -12.95 10.01
C VAL A 186 -14.91 -13.93 9.92
N THR A 187 -16.04 -13.50 9.35
CA THR A 187 -17.21 -14.37 9.15
C THR A 187 -16.90 -15.56 8.25
N VAL A 188 -16.26 -15.34 7.10
CA VAL A 188 -15.88 -16.43 6.18
C VAL A 188 -14.87 -17.37 6.83
N LEU A 189 -13.87 -16.86 7.55
CA LEU A 189 -12.90 -17.70 8.25
C LEU A 189 -13.57 -18.56 9.33
N GLN A 190 -14.55 -18.02 10.05
CA GLN A 190 -15.35 -18.79 11.00
C GLN A 190 -16.19 -19.88 10.32
N GLN A 191 -16.80 -19.57 9.16
CA GLN A 191 -17.54 -20.55 8.36
C GLN A 191 -16.63 -21.67 7.84
N LEU A 192 -15.42 -21.34 7.35
CA LEU A 192 -14.44 -22.33 6.90
C LEU A 192 -13.99 -23.26 8.03
N LYS A 193 -13.82 -22.74 9.25
CA LYS A 193 -13.51 -23.54 10.44
C LYS A 193 -14.67 -24.44 10.88
N ALA A 194 -15.90 -24.08 10.52
CA ALA A 194 -17.10 -24.87 10.81
C ALA A 194 -17.38 -25.95 9.76
N LEU A 195 -16.62 -26.01 8.66
CA LEU A 195 -16.75 -27.08 7.67
C LEU A 195 -16.25 -28.41 8.26
N PRO A 196 -16.94 -29.54 8.02
CA PRO A 196 -16.48 -30.84 8.45
C PRO A 196 -15.17 -31.21 7.74
N PRO A 197 -14.26 -31.97 8.39
CA PRO A 197 -12.92 -32.29 7.87
C PRO A 197 -12.89 -33.19 6.63
N SER A 198 -14.03 -33.49 6.01
CA SER A 198 -14.16 -34.34 4.82
C SER A 198 -14.33 -33.57 3.51
N LEU A 199 -14.28 -32.23 3.53
CA LEU A 199 -14.15 -31.44 2.31
C LEU A 199 -12.66 -31.14 2.11
N ASP A 200 -11.98 -31.97 1.32
CA ASP A 200 -10.69 -31.64 0.75
C ASP A 200 -10.87 -30.34 -0.04
N ILE A 201 -10.45 -29.22 0.55
CA ILE A 201 -10.23 -27.99 -0.17
C ILE A 201 -9.05 -28.29 -1.09
N PRO A 202 -9.20 -28.30 -2.43
CA PRO A 202 -8.08 -28.51 -3.32
C PRO A 202 -7.00 -27.48 -2.95
N SER A 203 -5.77 -27.96 -2.82
CA SER A 203 -4.60 -27.32 -2.19
C SER A 203 -4.10 -26.02 -2.84
N GLN A 204 -4.94 -25.31 -3.59
CA GLN A 204 -4.64 -24.05 -4.25
C GLN A 204 -5.26 -22.81 -3.58
N ALA A 205 -5.99 -22.97 -2.46
CA ALA A 205 -6.74 -21.85 -1.85
C ALA A 205 -5.99 -21.06 -0.76
N LEU A 206 -4.78 -21.43 -0.35
CA LEU A 206 -3.99 -20.68 0.63
C LEU A 206 -2.54 -20.51 0.16
N ALA A 207 -2.30 -19.46 -0.61
CA ALA A 207 -0.98 -18.86 -0.75
C ALA A 207 -1.17 -17.35 -0.56
N LEU A 208 -0.87 -16.88 0.66
CA LEU A 208 -0.60 -15.47 0.97
C LEU A 208 0.82 -15.13 0.54
#